data_AF-A0A4P9TK35-F1
#
_entry.id   AF-A0A4P9TK35-F1
#
_cell.length_a   1.000
_cell.length_b   1.000
_cell.length_c   1.000
_cell.angle_alpha   90.00
_cell.angle_beta   90.00
_cell.angle_gamma   90.00
#
_symmetry.space_group_name_H-M   'P 1'
#
loop_
_entity.id
_entity.type
_entity.pdbx_description
1 polymer ?
#
loop_
_entity_poly.entity_id
_entity_poly.type
_entity_poly.pdbx_seq_one_letter_code
_entity_poly.pdbx_strand_id
1 'polypeptide(L)' 'MDFTYEEETGEVVIEIRAGSTTVEHRVSPDELESIEYKVQRTMAISGVRPRDYMLEGEGDS' A
#
# COMPACT_ATOMS: atom_id res chain seq x y z
N MET A 1 4.67 7.31 9.20
CA MET A 1 4.70 6.39 8.06
C MET A 1 3.53 6.83 7.25
N ASP A 2 3.83 7.39 6.10
CA ASP A 2 2.88 8.16 5.32
C ASP A 2 2.86 7.56 3.91
N PHE A 3 1.67 7.44 3.35
CA PHE A 3 1.43 6.86 2.03
C PHE A 3 0.81 7.92 1.14
N THR A 4 1.42 8.15 -0.01
CA THR A 4 0.91 9.10 -1.02
C THR A 4 0.79 8.36 -2.34
N TYR A 5 -0.37 8.44 -2.98
CA TYR A 5 -0.57 7.94 -4.34
C TYR A 5 -0.25 9.06 -5.34
N GLU A 6 0.68 8.81 -6.26
CA GLU A 6 1.05 9.74 -7.32
C GLU A 6 0.25 9.43 -8.58
N GLU A 7 -0.78 10.24 -8.87
CA GLU A 7 -1.72 9.96 -9.97
C GLU A 7 -1.08 9.98 -11.37
N GLU A 8 0.01 10.72 -11.57
CA GLU A 8 0.69 10.83 -12.86
C GLU A 8 1.40 9.52 -13.25
N THR A 9 2.03 8.87 -12.27
CA THR A 9 2.83 7.66 -12.46
C THR A 9 2.10 6.39 -12.03
N GLY A 10 1.04 6.54 -11.23
CA GLY A 10 0.34 5.44 -10.57
C GLY A 10 1.12 4.82 -9.40
N GLU A 11 2.22 5.44 -8.97
CA GLU A 11 3.07 4.90 -7.91
C GLU A 11 2.53 5.20 -6.52
N VAL A 12 2.82 4.32 -5.57
CA VAL A 12 2.63 4.60 -4.14
C VAL A 12 3.98 4.98 -3.53
N VAL A 13 4.07 6.19 -3.01
CA VAL A 13 5.23 6.69 -2.29
C VAL A 13 5.02 6.42 -0.80
N ILE A 14 5.94 5.67 -0.21
CA ILE A 14 5.98 5.34 1.21
C ILE A 14 7.08 6.17 1.85
N GLU A 15 6.69 7.07 2.75
CA GLU A 15 7.63 7.89 3.51
C GLU A 15 7.74 7.38 4.96
N ILE A 16 8.97 7.06 5.38
CA ILE A 16 9.29 6.61 6.73
C ILE A 16 10.17 7.66 7.41
N ARG A 17 9.62 8.32 8.43
CA ARG A 17 10.33 9.28 9.28
C ARG A 17 10.83 8.59 10.56
N ALA A 18 12.14 8.59 10.76
CA ALA A 18 12.81 8.10 11.97
C ALA A 18 13.67 9.22 12.56
N GLY A 19 13.12 9.98 13.50
CA GLY A 19 13.78 11.16 14.05
C GLY A 19 13.95 12.26 13.01
N SER A 20 15.19 12.62 12.70
CA SER A 20 15.53 13.61 11.66
C SER A 20 15.78 13.00 10.28
N THR A 21 15.68 11.67 10.14
CA THR A 21 15.90 10.97 8.88
C THR A 21 14.56 10.63 8.25
N THR A 22 14.42 10.98 6.97
CA THR A 22 13.31 10.57 6.13
C THR A 22 13.82 9.62 5.05
N VAL A 23 13.21 8.44 4.95
CA VAL A 23 13.44 7.48 3.87
C VAL A 23 12.20 7.42 3.02
N GLU A 24 12.39 7.58 1.71
CA GLU A 24 11.33 7.48 0.71
C GLU A 24 11.51 6.18 -0.07
N HIS A 25 10.42 5.44 -0.26
CA HIS A 25 10.38 4.27 -1.12
C HIS A 25 9.19 4.37 -2.07
N ARG A 26 9.44 4.22 -3.37
CA ARG A 26 8.41 4.22 -4.41
C ARG A 26 8.08 2.78 -4.78
N VAL A 27 6.79 2.49 -4.86
CA VAL A 27 6.27 1.18 -5.29
C VAL A 27 5.48 1.38 -6.58
N SER A 28 5.92 0.71 -7.63
CA SER A 28 5.27 0.79 -8.94
C SER A 28 3.94 0.01 -8.98
N PRO A 29 3.03 0.30 -9.95
CA PRO A 29 1.79 -0.45 -10.14
C PRO A 29 2.01 -1.97 -10.28
N ASP A 30 3.03 -2.39 -11.04
CA ASP A 30 3.35 -3.80 -11.27
C ASP A 30 3.80 -4.50 -9.97
N GLU A 31 4.54 -3.78 -9.12
CA GLU A 31 4.93 -4.28 -7.81
C GLU A 31 3.75 -4.33 -6.85
N LEU A 32 2.82 -3.37 -6.91
CA LEU A 32 1.58 -3.38 -6.13
C LEU A 32 0.72 -4.59 -6.47
N GLU A 33 0.54 -4.91 -7.76
CA GLU A 33 -0.19 -6.10 -8.20
C GLU A 33 0.47 -7.39 -7.66
N SER A 34 1.81 -7.45 -7.70
CA SER A 34 2.57 -8.58 -7.14
C SER A 34 2.39 -8.72 -5.63
N ILE A 35 2.38 -7.59 -4.90
CA ILE A 35 2.15 -7.55 -3.45
C ILE A 35 0.72 -7.99 -3.14
N GLU A 36 -0.27 -7.44 -3.84
CA GLU A 36 -1.68 -7.80 -3.66
C GLU A 36 -1.89 -9.30 -3.88
N TYR A 37 -1.36 -9.85 -4.98
CA TYR A 37 -1.44 -11.28 -5.27
C TYR A 37 -0.81 -12.14 -4.16
N LYS A 38 0.37 -11.74 -3.64
CA LYS A 38 1.04 -12.45 -2.53
C LYS A 38 0.23 -12.39 -1.24
N VAL A 39 -0.36 -11.23 -0.91
CA VAL A 39 -1.21 -11.06 0.28
C VAL A 39 -2.44 -11.94 0.16
N GLN A 40 -3.19 -11.84 -0.96
CA GLN A 40 -4.37 -12.66 -1.22
C GLN A 40 -4.05 -14.16 -1.14
N ARG A 41 -2.96 -14.61 -1.76
CA ARG A 41 -2.51 -16.01 -1.71
C ARG A 41 -2.19 -16.44 -0.29
N THR A 42 -1.49 -15.61 0.48
CA THR A 42 -1.12 -15.92 1.87
C THR A 42 -2.36 -15.99 2.77
N MET A 43 -3.32 -15.10 2.59
CA MET A 43 -4.59 -15.10 3.30
C MET A 43 -5.43 -16.35 2.98
N ALA A 44 -5.50 -16.73 1.70
CA ALA A 44 -6.18 -17.94 1.25
C ALA A 44 -5.59 -19.21 1.89
N ILE A 45 -4.26 -19.29 1.98
CA ILE A 45 -3.55 -20.41 2.63
C ILE A 45 -3.77 -20.39 4.15
N SER A 46 -3.80 -19.20 4.75
CA SER A 46 -3.92 -19.04 6.22
C SER A 46 -5.36 -19.16 6.73
N GLY A 47 -6.35 -19.36 5.84
CA GLY A 47 -7.76 -19.43 6.19
C GLY A 47 -8.38 -18.11 6.68
N VAL A 48 -7.64 -17.00 6.55
CA VAL A 48 -8.11 -15.65 6.90
C VAL A 48 -8.93 -15.15 5.73
N ARG A 49 -10.24 -15.02 5.89
CA ARG A 49 -11.09 -14.40 4.88
C ARG A 49 -10.76 -12.91 4.81
N PRO A 50 -10.67 -12.30 3.62
CA PRO A 50 -10.51 -10.86 3.50
C PRO A 50 -11.75 -10.20 4.09
N ARG A 51 -11.66 -9.74 5.34
CA ARG A 51 -12.62 -8.80 5.89
C ARG A 51 -12.20 -7.43 5.38
N ASP A 52 -12.99 -6.88 4.46
CA ASP A 52 -13.19 -5.46 4.22
C ASP A 52 -11.97 -4.56 4.52
N TYR A 53 -10.86 -4.79 3.81
CA TYR A 53 -9.84 -3.76 3.64
C TYR A 53 -10.07 -3.04 2.31
N MET A 54 -11.32 -2.61 2.06
CA MET A 54 -11.47 -1.35 1.35
C MET A 54 -10.93 -0.32 2.33
N LEU A 55 -9.73 0.22 2.04
CA LEU A 55 -9.38 1.53 2.56
C LEU A 55 -10.53 2.43 2.10
N GLU A 56 -11.44 2.75 3.00
CA GLU A 56 -12.36 3.87 2.80
C GLU A 56 -11.44 5.07 2.66
N GLY A 57 -11.11 5.40 1.41
CA GLY A 57 -10.66 6.73 1.04
C GLY A 57 -11.83 7.65 1.33
N GLU A 58 -11.96 8.07 2.59
CA GLU A 58 -12.76 9.23 2.96
C GLU A 58 -12.08 10.45 2.31
N GLY A 59 -12.38 10.65 1.04
CA GLY A 59 -12.48 11.99 0.50
C GLY A 59 -13.76 12.60 1.03
N ASP A 60 -13.66 13.52 1.98
CA ASP A 60 -14.21 14.88 1.89
C ASP A 60 -13.91 15.67 3.18
N SER A 61 -13.31 16.86 3.04
CA SER A 61 -13.36 18.07 3.90
C SER A 61 -11.99 18.71 4.16
#